data_AF-E3JWR3-F1
#
_entry.id   AF-E3JWR3-F1
#
_cell.length_a   1.000
_cell.length_b   1.000
_cell.length_c   1.000
_cell.angle_alpha   90.00
_cell.angle_beta   90.00
_cell.angle_gamma   90.00
#
_symmetry.space_group_name_H-M   'P 1'
#
loop_
_entity.id
_entity.type
_entity.pdbx_description
1 polymer ?
#
loop_
_entity_poly.entity_id
_entity_poly.type
_entity_poly.pdbx_seq_one_letter_code
_entity_poly.pdbx_strand_id
1 'polypeptide(L)'
;MALGLGQNWKRVRMVAHMGRGDPAQIAQMIGRCGRDGRNGLGVLFMEKTRRTGKNSADQFTRGAVQTDEDRIDALAITPVCLRIAFALDNKLGYIPLWLDDPEYLKEQQREKDEGFHACRCSNCEPGASLTLINNLPLANRENFDDILLDRFTPISVPDITAKYPKKRIATRKRKFSPEETCALNVLKCELITAMHDMYDTVVAPGGTLVGADLFDNDEAEALAFNLDNIHTRDNVRAVIGGECFAGQLDALLRLILEFVLEDAVGHQPSAIKHSKKNGGTSGYQLRLNSQGPIQLIGQHDNDSGVISANQAGSHVVKLKSRKELQAEKREHKATERKISAEMKAQEELRKKLRKEQVARIMADAWANHQPDDGQANIDPGLADDGRANIDPGLADL
;
A
#
# COMPACT_ATOMS: atom_id res chain seq x y z
N MET A 1 3.30 -14.27 24.42
CA MET A 1 2.02 -14.78 24.96
C MET A 1 1.01 -14.86 23.83
N ALA A 2 0.71 -16.07 23.36
CA ALA A 2 -0.22 -16.28 22.25
C ALA A 2 -1.67 -16.26 22.77
N LEU A 3 -2.29 -15.08 22.76
CA LEU A 3 -3.69 -14.88 23.21
C LEU A 3 -4.72 -15.31 22.14
N GLY A 4 -4.28 -15.83 20.99
CA GLY A 4 -5.10 -16.03 19.79
C GLY A 4 -6.06 -17.22 19.83
N LEU A 5 -5.72 -18.33 20.49
CA LEU A 5 -6.47 -19.60 20.39
C LEU A 5 -6.76 -20.22 21.78
N GLY A 6 -7.92 -20.87 21.94
CA GLY A 6 -8.22 -21.76 23.09
C GLY A 6 -8.66 -21.11 24.41
N GLN A 7 -8.61 -19.78 24.58
CA GLN A 7 -9.03 -19.13 25.83
C GLN A 7 -10.46 -18.57 25.74
N ASN A 8 -11.29 -18.89 26.74
CA ASN A 8 -12.68 -18.42 26.81
C ASN A 8 -12.82 -17.12 27.63
N TRP A 9 -12.93 -15.99 26.93
CA TRP A 9 -13.10 -14.68 27.55
C TRP A 9 -14.56 -14.22 27.47
N LYS A 10 -15.36 -14.52 28.50
CA LYS A 10 -16.81 -14.19 28.50
C LYS A 10 -17.13 -12.69 28.50
N ARG A 11 -16.20 -11.83 28.93
CA ARG A 11 -16.44 -10.40 29.17
C ARG A 11 -15.82 -9.47 28.12
N VAL A 12 -15.29 -10.01 27.03
CA VAL A 12 -14.71 -9.18 25.96
C VAL A 12 -15.84 -8.50 25.21
N ARG A 13 -15.82 -7.16 25.20
CA ARG A 13 -16.82 -6.31 24.54
C ARG A 13 -16.31 -5.67 23.26
N MET A 14 -14.99 -5.58 23.09
CA MET A 14 -14.35 -5.02 21.90
C MET A 14 -13.05 -5.77 21.58
N VAL A 15 -12.78 -5.99 20.30
CA VAL A 15 -11.52 -6.51 19.78
C VAL A 15 -11.02 -5.57 18.70
N ALA A 16 -9.78 -5.11 18.81
CA ALA A 16 -9.12 -4.32 17.78
C ALA A 16 -8.00 -5.15 17.16
N HIS A 17 -8.06 -5.35 15.84
CA HIS A 17 -6.99 -5.95 15.05
C HIS A 17 -6.25 -4.85 14.30
N MET A 18 -4.92 -4.93 14.25
CA MET A 18 -4.06 -3.96 13.58
C MET A 18 -3.16 -4.67 12.58
N GLY A 19 -3.17 -4.21 11.33
CA GLY A 19 -2.30 -4.72 10.27
C GLY A 19 -2.95 -5.85 9.45
N ARG A 20 -2.08 -6.65 8.81
CA ARG A 20 -2.46 -7.81 8.01
C ARG A 20 -2.65 -9.03 8.92
N GLY A 21 -3.59 -9.90 8.56
CA GLY A 21 -3.82 -11.16 9.26
C GLY A 21 -4.72 -12.09 8.46
N ASP A 22 -4.56 -13.39 8.68
CA ASP A 22 -5.40 -14.40 8.06
C ASP A 22 -6.88 -14.19 8.44
N PRO A 23 -7.81 -14.15 7.46
CA PRO A 23 -9.22 -13.90 7.73
C PRO A 23 -9.86 -14.86 8.73
N ALA A 24 -9.49 -16.14 8.73
CA ALA A 24 -10.05 -17.11 9.67
C ALA A 24 -9.56 -16.84 11.11
N GLN A 25 -8.28 -16.50 11.29
CA GLN A 25 -7.77 -16.05 12.59
C GLN A 25 -8.46 -14.77 13.07
N ILE A 26 -8.65 -13.79 12.19
CA ILE A 26 -9.36 -12.55 12.52
C ILE A 26 -10.81 -12.85 12.92
N ALA A 27 -11.52 -13.68 12.13
CA ALA A 27 -12.89 -14.10 12.42
C ALA A 27 -13.01 -14.75 13.82
N GLN A 28 -12.05 -15.60 14.18
CA GLN A 28 -12.00 -16.22 15.50
C GLN A 28 -11.74 -15.20 16.61
N MET A 29 -10.86 -14.22 16.38
CA MET A 29 -10.58 -13.16 17.34
C MET A 29 -11.80 -12.28 17.58
N ILE A 30 -12.44 -11.77 16.52
CA ILE A 30 -13.63 -10.93 16.63
C ILE A 30 -14.82 -11.72 17.20
N GLY A 31 -14.95 -13.00 16.90
CA GLY A 31 -15.98 -13.90 17.46
C GLY A 31 -15.88 -14.13 18.98
N ARG A 32 -14.90 -13.51 19.65
CA ARG A 32 -14.82 -13.46 21.12
C ARG A 32 -15.66 -12.35 21.73
N CYS A 33 -15.90 -11.26 20.99
CA CYS A 33 -16.72 -10.18 21.51
C CYS A 33 -18.20 -10.59 21.55
N GLY A 34 -18.90 -10.28 22.64
CA GLY A 34 -20.35 -10.52 22.76
C GLY A 34 -20.76 -11.95 23.14
N ARG A 35 -19.84 -12.78 23.65
CA ARG A 35 -20.16 -14.14 24.17
C ARG A 35 -21.04 -14.14 25.42
N ASP A 36 -21.19 -12.99 26.07
CA ASP A 36 -22.15 -12.77 27.16
C ASP A 36 -23.57 -12.47 26.67
N GLY A 37 -23.83 -12.58 25.36
CA GLY A 37 -25.12 -12.29 24.73
C GLY A 37 -25.35 -10.80 24.47
N ARG A 38 -24.39 -9.93 24.84
CA ARG A 38 -24.44 -8.50 24.51
C ARG A 38 -23.74 -8.23 23.18
N ASN A 39 -24.03 -7.08 22.58
CA ASN A 39 -23.34 -6.68 21.36
C ASN A 39 -21.83 -6.51 21.61
N GLY A 40 -21.03 -7.07 20.71
CA GLY A 40 -19.59 -6.91 20.66
C GLY A 40 -19.15 -6.04 19.48
N LEU A 41 -17.97 -5.43 19.58
CA LEU A 41 -17.39 -4.60 18.53
C LEU A 41 -16.06 -5.18 18.02
N GLY A 42 -16.00 -5.47 16.73
CA GLY A 42 -14.75 -5.72 16.02
C GLY A 42 -14.28 -4.46 15.29
N VAL A 43 -13.05 -4.03 15.54
CA VAL A 43 -12.39 -2.93 14.81
C VAL A 43 -11.21 -3.49 14.05
N LEU A 44 -11.20 -3.31 12.73
CA LEU A 44 -10.15 -3.79 11.83
C LEU A 44 -9.37 -2.59 11.30
N PHE A 45 -8.15 -2.36 11.80
CA PHE A 45 -7.25 -1.34 11.27
C PHE A 45 -6.40 -1.95 10.16
N MET A 46 -6.91 -1.84 8.94
CA MET A 46 -6.23 -2.34 7.74
C MET A 46 -5.37 -1.25 7.11
N GLU A 47 -4.21 -1.63 6.57
CA GLU A 47 -3.37 -0.72 5.81
C GLU A 47 -4.05 -0.29 4.52
N LYS A 48 -4.00 1.02 4.22
CA LYS A 48 -4.61 1.58 3.01
C LYS A 48 -3.92 1.07 1.73
N THR A 49 -2.61 0.88 1.80
CA THR A 49 -1.77 0.42 0.69
C THR A 49 -0.74 -0.56 1.24
N ARG A 50 -0.70 -1.77 0.66
CA ARG A 50 0.22 -2.87 0.98
C ARG A 50 1.24 -2.98 -0.14
N ARG A 51 2.53 -2.87 0.18
CA ARG A 51 3.62 -2.86 -0.84
C ARG A 51 3.66 -4.12 -1.69
N THR A 52 3.47 -5.27 -1.06
CA THR A 52 3.55 -6.59 -1.71
C THR A 52 2.18 -7.21 -1.96
N GLY A 53 1.11 -6.46 -1.70
CA GLY A 53 -0.26 -6.98 -1.71
C GLY A 53 -1.15 -6.30 -2.74
N LYS A 54 -2.29 -6.92 -3.03
CA LYS A 54 -3.30 -6.37 -3.93
C LYS A 54 -4.07 -5.25 -3.26
N ASN A 55 -4.11 -4.06 -3.86
CA ASN A 55 -4.66 -2.83 -3.27
C ASN A 55 -5.99 -2.36 -3.87
N SER A 56 -6.45 -3.00 -4.94
CA SER A 56 -7.76 -2.73 -5.54
C SER A 56 -8.40 -4.02 -6.03
N ALA A 57 -9.73 -4.02 -6.12
CA ALA A 57 -10.49 -5.18 -6.61
C ALA A 57 -10.08 -5.55 -8.05
N ASP A 58 -9.68 -4.58 -8.87
CA ASP A 58 -9.24 -4.80 -10.26
C ASP A 58 -7.96 -5.63 -10.38
N GLN A 59 -7.15 -5.72 -9.31
CA GLN A 59 -5.96 -6.57 -9.27
C GLN A 59 -6.31 -8.05 -9.03
N PHE A 60 -7.58 -8.35 -8.71
CA PHE A 60 -8.10 -9.70 -8.60
C PHE A 60 -8.74 -10.15 -9.90
N THR A 61 -8.48 -11.40 -10.29
CA THR A 61 -9.14 -12.01 -11.45
C THR A 61 -10.41 -12.71 -10.98
N ARG A 62 -11.55 -12.37 -11.57
CA ARG A 62 -12.83 -12.98 -11.23
C ARG A 62 -12.81 -14.49 -11.48
N GLY A 63 -13.30 -15.27 -10.52
CA GLY A 63 -13.32 -16.74 -10.58
C GLY A 63 -11.96 -17.42 -10.43
N ALA A 64 -10.87 -16.67 -10.26
CA ALA A 64 -9.59 -17.26 -9.91
C ALA A 64 -9.58 -17.69 -8.44
N VAL A 65 -8.89 -18.80 -8.16
CA VAL A 65 -8.62 -19.26 -6.79
C VAL A 65 -7.81 -18.18 -6.06
N GLN A 66 -8.21 -17.86 -4.84
CA GLN A 66 -7.46 -16.96 -3.97
C GLN A 66 -6.44 -17.77 -3.17
N THR A 67 -5.18 -17.34 -3.19
CA THR A 67 -4.15 -17.81 -2.26
C THR A 67 -4.38 -17.23 -0.86
N ASP A 68 -3.67 -17.71 0.16
CA ASP A 68 -3.77 -17.15 1.51
C ASP A 68 -3.42 -15.65 1.56
N GLU A 69 -2.39 -15.21 0.83
CA GLU A 69 -2.05 -13.79 0.70
C GLU A 69 -3.16 -12.99 0.00
N ASP A 70 -3.77 -13.56 -1.04
CA ASP A 70 -4.90 -12.94 -1.74
C ASP A 70 -6.11 -12.77 -0.82
N ARG A 71 -6.39 -13.74 0.06
CA ARG A 71 -7.49 -13.67 1.04
C ARG A 71 -7.25 -12.55 2.05
N ILE A 72 -6.02 -12.41 2.54
CA ILE A 72 -5.61 -11.32 3.45
C ILE A 72 -5.84 -9.96 2.77
N ASP A 73 -5.37 -9.82 1.53
CA ASP A 73 -5.50 -8.57 0.78
C ASP A 73 -6.96 -8.27 0.42
N ALA A 74 -7.73 -9.29 0.05
CA ALA A 74 -9.14 -9.17 -0.29
C ALA A 74 -9.97 -8.74 0.91
N LEU A 75 -9.72 -9.29 2.11
CA LEU A 75 -10.40 -8.87 3.34
C LEU A 75 -10.19 -7.38 3.62
N ALA A 76 -9.00 -6.86 3.32
CA ALA A 76 -8.67 -5.48 3.60
C ALA A 76 -9.36 -4.46 2.66
N ILE A 77 -9.85 -4.91 1.50
CA ILE A 77 -10.45 -4.01 0.48
C ILE A 77 -11.88 -4.38 0.08
N THR A 78 -12.40 -5.50 0.58
CA THR A 78 -13.69 -6.00 0.12
C THR A 78 -14.78 -4.95 0.33
N PRO A 79 -15.58 -4.62 -0.72
CA PRO A 79 -16.68 -3.68 -0.59
C PRO A 79 -17.95 -4.36 -0.07
N VAL A 80 -17.95 -5.68 0.11
CA VAL A 80 -19.15 -6.45 0.43
C VAL A 80 -19.39 -6.52 1.94
N CYS A 81 -20.55 -7.06 2.36
CA CYS A 81 -20.83 -7.27 3.78
C CYS A 81 -19.74 -8.12 4.45
N LEU A 82 -19.11 -7.60 5.52
CA LEU A 82 -18.04 -8.30 6.24
C LEU A 82 -18.54 -9.61 6.90
N ARG A 83 -19.78 -9.63 7.40
CA ARG A 83 -20.38 -10.85 7.98
C ARG A 83 -20.42 -11.98 6.95
N ILE A 84 -20.94 -11.66 5.77
CA ILE A 84 -21.03 -12.60 4.64
C ILE A 84 -19.62 -12.96 4.13
N ALA A 85 -18.70 -11.99 4.04
CA ALA A 85 -17.33 -12.25 3.62
C ALA A 85 -16.63 -13.28 4.51
N PHE A 86 -16.74 -13.13 5.85
CA PHE A 86 -16.21 -14.13 6.78
C PHE A 86 -16.94 -15.48 6.68
N ALA A 87 -18.24 -15.49 6.40
CA ALA A 87 -18.98 -16.74 6.23
C ALA A 87 -18.52 -17.51 4.97
N LEU A 88 -18.34 -16.81 3.85
CA LEU A 88 -17.82 -17.41 2.62
C LEU A 88 -16.37 -17.85 2.76
N ASP A 89 -15.53 -17.06 3.42
CA ASP A 89 -14.13 -17.46 3.66
C ASP A 89 -14.06 -18.78 4.45
N ASN A 90 -14.85 -18.91 5.51
CA ASN A 90 -14.87 -20.13 6.32
C ASN A 90 -15.48 -21.34 5.60
N LYS A 91 -16.39 -21.13 4.64
CA LYS A 91 -17.09 -22.23 3.93
C LYS A 91 -16.42 -22.63 2.63
N LEU A 92 -15.93 -21.65 1.88
CA LEU A 92 -15.47 -21.79 0.50
C LEU A 92 -14.00 -21.39 0.32
N GLY A 93 -13.36 -20.83 1.34
CA GLY A 93 -11.92 -20.52 1.33
C GLY A 93 -11.55 -19.29 0.51
N TYR A 94 -12.45 -18.31 0.34
CA TYR A 94 -12.13 -17.06 -0.34
C TYR A 94 -12.96 -15.87 0.18
N ILE A 95 -12.46 -14.65 -0.03
CA ILE A 95 -13.18 -13.43 0.31
C ILE A 95 -13.86 -12.85 -0.95
N PRO A 96 -15.19 -12.69 -0.97
CA PRO A 96 -15.88 -12.07 -2.10
C PRO A 96 -15.47 -10.60 -2.25
N LEU A 97 -15.29 -10.15 -3.51
CA LEU A 97 -14.94 -8.76 -3.83
C LEU A 97 -16.01 -8.03 -4.64
N TRP A 98 -17.03 -8.75 -5.10
CA TRP A 98 -18.10 -8.21 -5.95
C TRP A 98 -19.47 -8.56 -5.38
N LEU A 99 -20.40 -7.62 -5.50
CA LEU A 99 -21.77 -7.77 -4.98
C LEU A 99 -22.63 -8.74 -5.80
N ASP A 100 -22.24 -8.99 -7.06
CA ASP A 100 -22.87 -9.93 -7.98
C ASP A 100 -22.22 -11.32 -7.95
N ASP A 101 -21.37 -11.60 -6.96
CA ASP A 101 -20.85 -12.95 -6.73
C ASP A 101 -22.03 -13.91 -6.39
N PRO A 102 -22.21 -15.02 -7.12
CA PRO A 102 -23.33 -15.93 -6.89
C PRO A 102 -23.39 -16.51 -5.48
N GLU A 103 -22.24 -16.83 -4.88
CA GLU A 103 -22.18 -17.39 -3.52
C GLU A 103 -22.43 -16.32 -2.48
N TYR A 104 -21.98 -15.08 -2.72
CA TYR A 104 -22.36 -13.93 -1.90
C TYR A 104 -23.87 -13.71 -1.89
N LEU A 105 -24.53 -13.77 -3.05
CA LEU A 105 -25.98 -13.60 -3.15
C LEU A 105 -26.74 -14.74 -2.49
N LYS A 106 -26.28 -15.99 -2.61
CA LYS A 106 -26.86 -17.14 -1.91
C LYS A 106 -26.74 -17.01 -0.40
N GLU A 107 -25.56 -16.64 0.11
CA GLU A 107 -25.31 -16.45 1.53
C GLU A 107 -26.17 -15.29 2.07
N GLN A 108 -26.29 -14.19 1.33
CA GLN A 108 -27.18 -13.08 1.67
C GLN A 108 -28.64 -13.52 1.73
N GLN A 109 -29.09 -14.33 0.78
CA GLN A 109 -30.47 -14.82 0.77
C GLN A 109 -30.73 -15.76 1.94
N ARG A 110 -29.81 -16.68 2.24
CA ARG A 110 -29.94 -17.57 3.39
C ARG A 110 -30.03 -16.78 4.70
N GLU A 111 -29.19 -15.76 4.91
CA GLU A 111 -29.28 -14.91 6.11
C GLU A 111 -30.68 -14.27 6.26
N LYS A 112 -31.31 -13.85 5.14
CA LYS A 112 -32.68 -13.32 5.15
C LYS A 112 -33.70 -14.40 5.49
N ASP A 113 -33.59 -15.56 4.87
CA ASP A 113 -34.53 -16.69 5.05
C ASP A 113 -34.47 -17.25 6.48
N GLU A 114 -33.28 -17.26 7.09
CA GLU A 114 -33.04 -17.67 8.48
C GLU A 114 -33.38 -16.54 9.49
N GLY A 115 -33.83 -15.37 9.01
CA GLY A 115 -34.26 -14.27 9.88
C GLY A 115 -33.14 -13.54 10.61
N PHE A 116 -31.92 -13.53 10.06
CA PHE A 116 -30.81 -12.79 10.65
C PHE A 116 -31.11 -11.29 10.66
N HIS A 117 -30.70 -10.61 11.73
CA HIS A 117 -30.74 -9.14 11.77
C HIS A 117 -29.88 -8.54 10.65
N ALA A 118 -30.30 -7.39 10.14
CA ALA A 118 -29.54 -6.61 9.17
C ALA A 118 -28.11 -6.35 9.69
N CYS A 119 -27.11 -6.55 8.82
CA CYS A 119 -25.73 -6.36 9.19
C CYS A 119 -25.42 -4.87 9.40
N ARG A 120 -24.65 -4.55 10.44
CA ARG A 120 -24.23 -3.18 10.79
C ARG A 120 -22.72 -2.96 10.63
N CYS A 121 -22.08 -3.74 9.77
CA CYS A 121 -20.66 -3.54 9.46
C CYS A 121 -20.44 -2.26 8.65
N SER A 122 -19.19 -1.79 8.58
CA SER A 122 -18.81 -0.56 7.86
C SER A 122 -19.20 -0.52 6.39
N ASN A 123 -19.32 -1.69 5.74
CA ASN A 123 -19.71 -1.79 4.34
C ASN A 123 -21.23 -1.80 4.15
N CYS A 124 -22.00 -2.24 5.16
CA CYS A 124 -23.46 -2.26 5.09
C CYS A 124 -24.09 -0.95 5.60
N GLU A 125 -23.47 -0.33 6.62
CA GLU A 125 -23.95 0.89 7.24
C GLU A 125 -22.78 1.87 7.47
N PRO A 126 -22.27 2.50 6.39
CA PRO A 126 -21.11 3.37 6.49
C PRO A 126 -21.36 4.59 7.40
N GLY A 127 -22.57 5.16 7.35
CA GLY A 127 -22.97 6.31 8.18
C GLY A 127 -22.90 6.01 9.67
N ALA A 128 -23.61 4.97 10.13
CA ALA A 128 -23.57 4.60 11.55
C ALA A 128 -22.18 4.12 11.98
N SER A 129 -21.41 3.48 11.10
CA SER A 129 -20.03 3.07 11.43
C SER A 129 -19.12 4.27 11.71
N LEU A 130 -19.26 5.35 10.95
CA LEU A 130 -18.50 6.59 11.16
C LEU A 130 -18.91 7.25 12.49
N THR A 131 -20.21 7.32 12.77
CA THR A 131 -20.73 7.83 14.06
C THR A 131 -20.18 7.02 15.24
N LEU A 132 -20.21 5.69 15.13
CA LEU A 132 -19.67 4.77 16.13
C LEU A 132 -18.18 5.04 16.41
N ILE A 133 -17.35 5.15 15.37
CA ILE A 133 -15.92 5.41 15.51
C ILE A 133 -15.66 6.78 16.15
N ASN A 134 -16.44 7.80 15.79
CA ASN A 134 -16.31 9.14 16.38
C ASN A 134 -16.69 9.18 17.87
N ASN A 135 -17.65 8.35 18.28
CA ASN A 135 -18.09 8.26 19.67
C ASN A 135 -17.27 7.27 20.50
N LEU A 136 -16.48 6.38 19.88
CA LEU A 136 -15.70 5.37 20.58
C LEU A 136 -14.68 5.94 21.59
N PRO A 137 -14.02 7.10 21.37
CA PRO A 137 -13.18 7.76 22.38
C PRO A 137 -13.93 8.19 23.65
N LEU A 138 -15.26 8.33 23.58
CA LEU A 138 -16.14 8.66 24.70
C LEU A 138 -16.71 7.42 25.42
N ALA A 139 -16.38 6.23 24.92
CA ALA A 139 -16.93 4.99 25.45
C ALA A 139 -16.44 4.70 26.87
N ASN A 140 -17.38 4.30 27.71
CA ASN A 140 -17.19 3.80 29.07
C ASN A 140 -18.15 2.63 29.31
N ARG A 141 -18.12 2.05 30.52
CA ARG A 141 -18.90 0.86 30.85
C ARG A 141 -20.42 1.06 30.79
N GLU A 142 -20.89 2.29 30.92
CA GLU A 142 -22.31 2.63 31.01
C GLU A 142 -22.89 2.99 29.63
N ASN A 143 -22.13 3.69 28.79
CA ASN A 143 -22.61 4.17 27.49
C ASN A 143 -22.19 3.30 26.29
N PHE A 144 -21.37 2.26 26.48
CA PHE A 144 -20.87 1.43 25.37
C PHE A 144 -22.00 0.78 24.56
N ASP A 145 -23.02 0.24 25.24
CA ASP A 145 -24.18 -0.37 24.58
C ASP A 145 -24.96 0.65 23.75
N ASP A 146 -25.10 1.89 24.23
CA ASP A 146 -25.77 2.96 23.51
C ASP A 146 -24.96 3.49 22.33
N ILE A 147 -23.63 3.54 22.45
CA ILE A 147 -22.73 3.85 21.32
C ILE A 147 -22.87 2.77 20.23
N LEU A 148 -22.84 1.49 20.61
CA LEU A 148 -23.00 0.40 19.65
C LEU A 148 -24.37 0.42 18.98
N LEU A 149 -25.42 0.85 19.68
CA LEU A 149 -26.79 0.90 19.16
C LEU A 149 -27.13 2.23 18.47
N ASP A 150 -26.16 3.14 18.32
CA ASP A 150 -26.35 4.47 17.73
C ASP A 150 -27.42 5.31 18.46
N ARG A 151 -27.50 5.14 19.79
CA ARG A 151 -28.41 5.87 20.70
C ARG A 151 -27.68 6.90 21.55
N PHE A 152 -26.36 6.99 21.43
CA PHE A 152 -25.53 7.89 22.20
C PHE A 152 -25.30 9.20 21.46
N THR A 153 -25.80 10.30 22.05
CA THR A 153 -25.54 11.66 21.58
C THR A 153 -24.58 12.34 22.54
N PRO A 154 -23.34 12.66 22.13
CA PRO A 154 -22.40 13.34 22.99
C PRO A 154 -22.85 14.78 23.28
N ILE A 155 -22.76 15.21 24.55
CA ILE A 155 -23.04 16.60 24.97
C ILE A 155 -21.99 17.55 24.36
N SER A 156 -20.75 17.09 24.25
CA SER A 156 -19.66 17.74 23.52
C SER A 156 -18.73 16.69 22.95
N VAL A 157 -18.15 16.96 21.78
CA VAL A 157 -17.10 16.13 21.20
C VAL A 157 -15.77 16.60 21.82
N PRO A 158 -15.08 15.79 22.63
CA PRO A 158 -13.79 16.19 23.18
C PRO A 158 -12.78 16.31 22.07
N ASP A 159 -12.00 17.40 22.10
CA ASP A 159 -10.85 17.53 21.23
C ASP A 159 -9.74 16.56 21.69
N ILE A 160 -9.65 15.41 21.02
CA ILE A 160 -8.60 14.41 21.25
C ILE A 160 -7.35 14.68 20.41
N THR A 161 -7.25 15.81 19.70
CA THR A 161 -6.06 16.12 18.88
C THR A 161 -4.78 16.15 19.70
N ALA A 162 -4.86 16.50 20.98
CA ALA A 162 -3.74 16.43 21.92
C ALA A 162 -3.18 15.01 22.13
N LYS A 163 -3.99 13.96 21.89
CA LYS A 163 -3.57 12.55 21.98
C LYS A 163 -3.00 12.04 20.66
N TYR A 164 -3.22 12.73 19.55
CA TYR A 164 -2.62 12.33 18.29
C TYR A 164 -1.10 12.50 18.36
N PRO A 165 -0.32 11.55 17.82
CA PRO A 165 1.10 11.76 17.67
C PRO A 165 1.31 13.06 16.90
N LYS A 166 2.25 13.90 17.35
CA LYS A 166 2.59 15.15 16.67
C LYS A 166 2.82 14.81 15.20
N LYS A 167 1.97 15.31 14.30
CA LYS A 167 2.15 15.15 12.86
C LYS A 167 3.58 15.58 12.56
N ARG A 168 4.40 14.66 12.04
CA ARG A 168 5.71 15.04 11.53
C ARG A 168 5.46 16.11 10.48
N ILE A 169 6.15 17.24 10.62
CA ILE A 169 6.02 18.38 9.71
C ILE A 169 6.28 17.81 8.32
N ALA A 170 5.24 17.78 7.48
CA ALA A 170 5.42 17.45 6.07
C ALA A 170 6.41 18.48 5.54
N THR A 171 7.57 18.01 5.09
CA THR A 171 8.55 18.83 4.39
C THR A 171 7.81 19.54 3.28
N ARG A 172 7.69 20.86 3.39
CA ARG A 172 7.10 21.68 2.34
C ARG A 172 7.89 21.37 1.07
N LYS A 173 7.19 20.99 -0.01
CA LYS A 173 7.77 20.91 -1.34
C LYS A 173 8.35 22.29 -1.67
N ARG A 174 9.64 22.47 -1.42
CA ARG A 174 10.38 23.66 -1.81
C ARG A 174 10.35 23.71 -3.34
N LYS A 175 10.19 24.91 -3.91
CA LYS A 175 10.42 25.09 -5.34
C LYS A 175 11.93 25.01 -5.55
N PHE A 176 12.37 23.93 -6.19
CA PHE A 176 13.77 23.75 -6.59
C PHE A 176 14.06 24.60 -7.83
N SER A 177 15.27 25.14 -7.91
CA SER A 177 15.78 25.74 -9.13
C SER A 177 15.95 24.65 -10.22
N PRO A 178 16.08 25.03 -11.51
CA PRO A 178 16.36 24.05 -12.57
C PRO A 178 17.64 23.24 -12.33
N GLU A 179 18.67 23.86 -11.75
CA GLU A 179 19.96 23.23 -11.43
C GLU A 179 19.82 22.25 -10.25
N GLU A 180 19.15 22.68 -9.18
CA GLU A 180 18.83 21.81 -8.02
C GLU A 180 17.98 20.61 -8.45
N THR A 181 17.01 20.83 -9.33
CA THR A 181 16.15 19.75 -9.86
C THR A 181 16.96 18.75 -10.68
N CYS A 182 17.96 19.21 -11.43
CA CYS A 182 18.85 18.32 -12.17
C CYS A 182 19.68 17.45 -11.23
N ALA A 183 20.31 18.04 -10.21
CA ALA A 183 21.10 17.32 -9.21
C ALA A 183 20.26 16.31 -8.42
N LEU A 184 19.05 16.70 -7.99
CA LEU A 184 18.13 15.80 -7.29
C LEU A 184 17.65 14.64 -8.18
N ASN A 185 17.46 14.87 -9.48
CA ASN A 185 17.12 13.78 -10.40
C ASN A 185 18.29 12.80 -10.60
N VAL A 186 19.54 13.29 -10.60
CA VAL A 186 20.72 12.43 -10.60
C VAL A 186 20.77 11.56 -9.34
N LEU A 187 20.62 12.17 -8.16
CA LEU A 187 20.54 11.45 -6.89
C LEU A 187 19.41 10.41 -6.89
N LYS A 188 18.23 10.76 -7.39
CA LYS A 188 17.11 9.81 -7.49
C LYS A 188 17.48 8.59 -8.34
N CYS A 189 18.09 8.81 -9.50
CA CYS A 189 18.56 7.71 -10.36
C CYS A 189 19.61 6.85 -9.66
N GLU A 190 20.57 7.46 -8.95
CA GLU A 190 21.61 6.73 -8.20
C GLU A 190 21.02 5.91 -7.05
N LEU A 191 20.11 6.48 -6.27
CA LEU A 191 19.41 5.77 -5.19
C LEU A 191 18.64 4.57 -5.75
N ILE A 192 17.88 4.76 -6.83
CA ILE A 192 17.10 3.69 -7.46
C ILE A 192 18.02 2.58 -7.95
N THR A 193 19.05 2.93 -8.72
CA THR A 193 20.00 1.96 -9.29
C THR A 193 20.71 1.17 -8.19
N ALA A 194 21.24 1.86 -7.19
CA ALA A 194 21.94 1.22 -6.08
C ALA A 194 21.01 0.31 -5.26
N MET A 195 19.74 0.68 -5.08
CA MET A 195 18.78 -0.19 -4.37
C MET A 195 18.42 -1.43 -5.18
N HIS A 196 18.28 -1.31 -6.50
CA HIS A 196 18.00 -2.43 -7.39
C HIS A 196 19.17 -3.39 -7.44
N ASP A 197 20.39 -2.89 -7.58
CA ASP A 197 21.61 -3.70 -7.57
C ASP A 197 21.77 -4.45 -6.23
N MET A 198 21.57 -3.76 -5.11
CA MET A 198 21.63 -4.40 -3.78
C MET A 198 20.57 -5.48 -3.64
N TYR A 199 19.35 -5.22 -4.09
CA TYR A 199 18.28 -6.20 -4.05
C TYR A 199 18.66 -7.46 -4.83
N ASP A 200 19.18 -7.29 -6.05
CA ASP A 200 19.61 -8.40 -6.90
C ASP A 200 20.81 -9.17 -6.34
N THR A 201 21.63 -8.54 -5.49
CA THR A 201 22.72 -9.24 -4.75
C THR A 201 22.25 -9.99 -3.50
N VAL A 202 21.22 -9.49 -2.81
CA VAL A 202 20.74 -10.03 -1.53
C VAL A 202 19.67 -11.11 -1.75
N VAL A 203 18.89 -10.99 -2.84
CA VAL A 203 17.80 -11.89 -3.16
C VAL A 203 18.18 -12.72 -4.38
N ALA A 204 18.09 -14.05 -4.25
CA ALA A 204 18.44 -14.96 -5.33
C ALA A 204 17.62 -14.65 -6.61
N PRO A 205 18.24 -14.64 -7.80
CA PRO A 205 17.53 -14.39 -9.05
C PRO A 205 16.44 -15.44 -9.25
N GLY A 206 15.20 -14.99 -9.41
CA GLY A 206 14.01 -15.86 -9.51
C GLY A 206 12.85 -15.52 -8.56
N GLY A 207 13.02 -14.50 -7.71
CA GLY A 207 11.95 -13.95 -6.87
C GLY A 207 10.79 -13.32 -7.65
N THR A 208 9.64 -13.18 -6.99
CA THR A 208 8.40 -12.61 -7.56
C THR A 208 8.41 -11.07 -7.64
N LEU A 209 9.24 -10.43 -6.81
CA LEU A 209 9.45 -9.00 -6.72
C LEU A 209 10.76 -8.63 -7.44
N VAL A 210 10.79 -7.44 -8.04
CA VAL A 210 12.02 -6.80 -8.53
C VAL A 210 12.36 -5.60 -7.65
N GLY A 211 13.59 -5.09 -7.71
CA GLY A 211 14.00 -3.92 -6.92
C GLY A 211 13.07 -2.72 -7.07
N ALA A 212 12.46 -2.53 -8.25
CA ALA A 212 11.48 -1.49 -8.53
C ALA A 212 10.15 -1.64 -7.76
N ASP A 213 9.81 -2.83 -7.27
CA ASP A 213 8.62 -3.04 -6.43
C ASP A 213 8.88 -2.66 -4.96
N LEU A 214 10.15 -2.47 -4.57
CA LEU A 214 10.56 -2.18 -3.20
C LEU A 214 11.06 -0.75 -3.01
N PHE A 215 11.62 -0.18 -4.06
CA PHE A 215 12.13 1.18 -4.07
C PHE A 215 11.98 1.77 -5.48
N ASP A 216 10.97 2.62 -5.62
CA ASP A 216 10.64 3.28 -6.88
C ASP A 216 10.91 4.79 -6.82
N ASN A 217 10.36 5.50 -7.80
CA ASN A 217 10.53 6.93 -7.95
C ASN A 217 9.92 7.71 -6.76
N ASP A 218 8.84 7.21 -6.16
CA ASP A 218 8.15 7.88 -5.06
C ASP A 218 8.99 7.84 -3.78
N GLU A 219 9.61 6.70 -3.44
CA GLU A 219 10.55 6.64 -2.31
C GLU A 219 11.81 7.48 -2.54
N ALA A 220 12.37 7.42 -3.76
CA ALA A 220 13.53 8.23 -4.12
C ALA A 220 13.22 9.73 -4.05
N GLU A 221 12.04 10.15 -4.51
CA GLU A 221 11.56 11.53 -4.44
C GLU A 221 11.34 11.98 -2.99
N ALA A 222 10.74 11.12 -2.17
CA ALA A 222 10.55 11.40 -0.75
C ALA A 222 11.87 11.65 -0.04
N LEU A 223 12.91 10.84 -0.31
CA LEU A 223 14.24 11.04 0.26
C LEU A 223 14.92 12.30 -0.27
N ALA A 224 14.90 12.52 -1.59
CA ALA A 224 15.49 13.70 -2.24
C ALA A 224 14.89 15.02 -1.75
N PHE A 225 13.60 15.04 -1.41
CA PHE A 225 12.95 16.23 -0.84
C PHE A 225 13.11 16.39 0.67
N ASN A 226 13.72 15.42 1.34
CA ASN A 226 13.92 15.40 2.78
C ASN A 226 15.39 15.40 3.21
N LEU A 227 16.34 15.67 2.30
CA LEU A 227 17.78 15.60 2.57
C LEU A 227 18.20 16.34 3.85
N ASP A 228 17.67 17.55 4.06
CA ASP A 228 17.96 18.39 5.23
C ASP A 228 17.58 17.73 6.58
N ASN A 229 16.72 16.70 6.57
CA ASN A 229 16.20 16.04 7.78
C ASN A 229 16.69 14.58 7.91
N ILE A 230 17.58 14.12 7.03
CA ILE A 230 18.07 12.75 7.00
C ILE A 230 19.50 12.71 7.51
N HIS A 231 19.68 12.34 8.78
CA HIS A 231 20.99 12.17 9.40
C HIS A 231 21.20 10.78 10.02
N THR A 232 20.10 10.04 10.21
CA THR A 232 20.12 8.73 10.88
C THR A 232 19.28 7.71 10.10
N ARG A 233 19.54 6.43 10.38
CA ARG A 233 18.76 5.31 9.81
C ARG A 233 17.27 5.42 10.10
N ASP A 234 16.91 5.92 11.28
CA ASP A 234 15.51 6.10 11.67
C ASP A 234 14.84 7.24 10.91
N ASN A 235 15.60 8.24 10.44
CA ASN A 235 15.07 9.25 9.53
C ASN A 235 14.76 8.64 8.16
N VAL A 236 15.69 7.85 7.60
CA VAL A 236 15.48 7.13 6.33
C VAL A 236 14.25 6.24 6.43
N ARG A 237 14.19 5.36 7.45
CA ARG A 237 13.06 4.46 7.69
C ARG A 237 11.74 5.21 7.82
N ALA A 238 11.74 6.37 8.47
CA ALA A 238 10.52 7.13 8.64
C ALA A 238 10.08 7.89 7.37
N VAL A 239 11.00 8.17 6.45
CA VAL A 239 10.68 8.83 5.16
C VAL A 239 10.19 7.80 4.15
N ILE A 240 10.87 6.66 4.01
CA ILE A 240 10.46 5.61 3.07
C ILE A 240 9.30 4.78 3.61
N GLY A 241 9.21 4.55 4.94
CA GLY A 241 8.20 3.67 5.54
C GLY A 241 8.37 2.19 5.18
N GLY A 242 7.45 1.36 5.66
CA GLY A 242 7.33 -0.08 5.35
C GLY A 242 8.50 -0.96 5.81
N GLU A 243 8.48 -2.23 5.38
CA GLU A 243 9.55 -3.20 5.65
C GLU A 243 10.78 -2.91 4.77
N CYS A 244 11.97 -3.12 5.33
CA CYS A 244 13.24 -2.91 4.64
C CYS A 244 14.04 -4.21 4.63
N PHE A 245 14.78 -4.48 3.56
CA PHE A 245 15.72 -5.60 3.53
C PHE A 245 17.04 -5.24 4.23
N ALA A 246 17.81 -6.25 4.60
CA ALA A 246 19.05 -6.07 5.34
C ALA A 246 20.03 -5.17 4.57
N GLY A 247 20.62 -4.18 5.25
CA GLY A 247 21.58 -3.25 4.65
C GLY A 247 20.98 -2.07 3.87
N GLN A 248 19.71 -2.13 3.47
CA GLN A 248 19.05 -1.09 2.66
C GLN A 248 19.14 0.30 3.31
N LEU A 249 18.78 0.41 4.59
CA LEU A 249 18.76 1.69 5.30
C LEU A 249 20.16 2.30 5.48
N ASP A 250 21.17 1.45 5.69
CA ASP A 250 22.56 1.89 5.88
C ASP A 250 23.14 2.41 4.57
N ALA A 251 22.84 1.74 3.46
CA ALA A 251 23.29 2.13 2.14
C ALA A 251 22.57 3.39 1.62
N LEU A 252 21.25 3.51 1.83
CA LEU A 252 20.51 4.74 1.53
C LEU A 252 21.05 5.94 2.29
N LEU A 253 21.31 5.77 3.60
CA LEU A 253 21.89 6.83 4.42
C LEU A 253 23.28 7.24 3.90
N ARG A 254 24.11 6.27 3.51
CA ARG A 254 25.45 6.52 2.97
C ARG A 254 25.40 7.35 1.68
N LEU A 255 24.60 6.94 0.70
CA LEU A 255 24.47 7.65 -0.59
C LEU A 255 23.96 9.08 -0.39
N ILE A 256 23.01 9.28 0.53
CA ILE A 256 22.50 10.61 0.88
C ILE A 256 23.59 11.49 1.50
N LEU A 257 24.38 10.94 2.44
CA LEU A 257 25.46 11.69 3.08
C LEU A 257 26.60 12.01 2.11
N GLU A 258 26.95 11.09 1.21
CA GLU A 258 27.95 11.31 0.15
C GLU A 258 27.51 12.44 -0.78
N PHE A 259 26.26 12.42 -1.25
CA PHE A 259 25.70 13.48 -2.08
C PHE A 259 25.73 14.86 -1.40
N VAL A 260 25.32 14.93 -0.12
CA VAL A 260 25.33 16.19 0.65
C VAL A 260 26.77 16.71 0.84
N LEU A 261 27.75 15.83 1.00
CA LEU A 261 29.18 16.20 1.09
C LEU A 261 29.73 16.68 -0.26
N GLU A 262 29.39 16.02 -1.36
CA GLU A 262 29.85 16.39 -2.72
C GLU A 262 29.31 17.75 -3.16
N ASP A 263 28.04 18.02 -2.85
CA ASP A 263 27.38 19.30 -3.11
C ASP A 263 27.98 20.44 -2.25
N ALA A 264 28.36 20.16 -1.00
CA ALA A 264 29.04 21.12 -0.13
C ALA A 264 30.47 21.45 -0.59
N VAL A 265 31.15 20.53 -1.28
CA VAL A 265 32.53 20.69 -1.77
C VAL A 265 32.57 21.27 -3.20
N GLY A 266 31.43 21.39 -3.88
CA GLY A 266 31.32 22.00 -5.20
C GLY A 266 31.91 21.17 -6.34
N HIS A 267 31.99 19.85 -6.18
CA HIS A 267 32.46 18.95 -7.23
C HIS A 267 31.28 18.48 -8.10
N GLN A 268 31.33 18.78 -9.39
CA GLN A 268 30.36 18.27 -10.37
C GLN A 268 30.58 16.76 -10.58
N PRO A 269 29.54 15.91 -10.49
CA PRO A 269 29.67 14.50 -10.83
C PRO A 269 30.05 14.34 -12.31
N SER A 270 31.03 13.48 -12.55
CA SER A 270 31.66 13.24 -13.85
C SER A 270 30.75 12.46 -14.79
N ALA A 271 29.74 13.09 -15.37
CA ALA A 271 29.11 12.65 -16.61
C ALA A 271 28.36 13.82 -17.26
N ILE A 272 29.05 14.58 -18.12
CA ILE A 272 28.57 15.19 -19.39
C ILE A 272 29.75 15.98 -19.97
N LYS A 273 30.46 15.38 -20.93
CA LYS A 273 31.31 16.15 -21.85
C LYS A 273 30.41 16.76 -22.91
N HIS A 274 29.96 18.01 -22.74
CA HIS A 274 29.72 18.93 -23.86
C HIS A 274 29.74 20.40 -23.40
N SER A 275 30.78 21.11 -23.85
CA SER A 275 30.89 22.55 -24.11
C SER A 275 30.55 23.59 -23.02
N LYS A 276 31.62 24.22 -22.52
CA LYS A 276 31.65 25.51 -21.79
C LYS A 276 30.82 26.62 -22.48
N LYS A 277 30.07 27.42 -21.68
CA LYS A 277 30.43 28.83 -21.41
C LYS A 277 29.59 29.48 -20.28
N ASN A 278 30.34 30.07 -19.35
CA ASN A 278 30.08 31.23 -18.48
C ASN A 278 29.07 31.14 -17.33
N GLY A 279 29.59 30.83 -16.14
CA GLY A 279 29.78 31.83 -15.07
C GLY A 279 28.57 32.18 -14.20
N GLY A 280 28.50 31.55 -13.03
CA GLY A 280 27.67 31.97 -11.91
C GLY A 280 27.84 31.04 -10.72
N THR A 281 28.76 31.36 -9.80
CA THR A 281 28.96 30.68 -8.52
C THR A 281 27.65 30.62 -7.73
N SER A 282 27.10 29.42 -7.50
CA SER A 282 26.04 29.18 -6.53
C SER A 282 26.40 27.97 -5.69
N GLY A 283 27.19 28.19 -4.65
CA GLY A 283 27.40 27.19 -3.59
C GLY A 283 26.24 27.25 -2.59
N TYR A 284 25.85 26.08 -2.07
CA TYR A 284 24.93 25.95 -0.94
C TYR A 284 25.52 26.67 0.29
N GLN A 285 25.13 27.92 0.54
CA GLN A 285 25.45 28.62 1.78
C GLN A 285 24.41 28.30 2.84
N LEU A 286 24.79 27.45 3.79
CA LEU A 286 24.13 27.30 5.09
C LEU A 286 24.12 28.67 5.81
N ARG A 287 22.96 29.33 5.89
CA ARG A 287 22.81 30.54 6.70
C ARG A 287 22.46 30.18 8.15
N LEU A 288 23.41 30.43 9.04
CA LEU A 288 23.14 30.72 10.46
C LEU A 288 22.45 32.09 10.58
N ASN A 289 21.43 32.17 11.45
CA ASN A 289 20.61 33.37 11.68
C ASN A 289 21.37 34.51 12.38
N SER A 290 21.25 35.75 11.88
CA SER A 290 21.25 36.98 12.71
C SER A 290 20.69 38.22 11.98
N GLN A 291 19.67 38.80 12.63
CA GLN A 291 19.15 40.19 12.70
C GLN A 291 19.62 41.28 11.69
N GLY A 292 18.66 42.04 11.12
CA GLY A 292 18.82 43.12 10.12
C GLY A 292 19.43 44.43 10.61
N PRO A 293 19.08 45.64 10.08
CA PRO A 293 18.31 46.02 8.89
C PRO A 293 19.07 47.03 7.97
N ILE A 294 18.35 47.81 7.13
CA ILE A 294 18.71 49.01 6.33
C ILE A 294 18.84 48.72 4.81
N GLN A 295 17.79 49.00 4.01
CA GLN A 295 17.47 50.28 3.31
C GLN A 295 18.42 50.53 2.12
N LEU A 296 18.03 50.98 0.92
CA LEU A 296 16.98 51.96 0.55
C LEU A 296 16.98 52.07 -1.01
N ILE A 297 15.86 52.58 -1.57
CA ILE A 297 15.75 53.40 -2.81
C ILE A 297 15.83 52.64 -4.16
N GLY A 298 14.92 52.82 -5.12
CA GLY A 298 13.74 53.69 -5.20
C GLY A 298 13.14 53.68 -6.62
N GLN A 299 11.82 53.93 -6.67
CA GLN A 299 11.05 54.72 -7.66
C GLN A 299 11.02 54.28 -9.14
N HIS A 300 9.84 53.87 -9.66
CA HIS A 300 8.87 54.68 -10.44
C HIS A 300 9.42 55.04 -11.85
N ASP A 301 8.75 54.89 -12.99
CA ASP A 301 7.31 54.97 -13.29
C ASP A 301 6.99 54.30 -14.65
N ASN A 302 5.69 54.10 -14.87
CA ASN A 302 5.03 53.73 -16.12
C ASN A 302 5.35 54.69 -17.28
N ASP A 303 5.27 54.21 -18.53
CA ASP A 303 4.25 54.74 -19.44
C ASP A 303 3.95 53.82 -20.64
N SER A 304 2.74 53.97 -21.13
CA SER A 304 2.06 53.19 -22.16
C SER A 304 2.13 53.89 -23.52
N GLY A 305 2.21 53.10 -24.61
CA GLY A 305 1.31 53.31 -25.75
C GLY A 305 1.83 54.00 -27.04
N VAL A 306 1.63 53.26 -28.13
CA VAL A 306 0.96 53.68 -29.39
C VAL A 306 1.80 54.25 -30.57
N ILE A 307 1.92 53.40 -31.61
CA ILE A 307 1.79 53.60 -33.09
C ILE A 307 2.73 54.59 -33.83
N SER A 308 3.51 54.10 -34.82
CA SER A 308 3.23 54.31 -36.27
C SER A 308 4.19 53.62 -37.25
N ALA A 309 3.67 53.47 -38.47
CA ALA A 309 4.13 52.75 -39.68
C ALA A 309 5.50 53.16 -40.28
N ASN A 310 6.23 52.22 -40.91
CA ASN A 310 6.23 51.97 -42.38
C ASN A 310 7.40 51.09 -42.89
N GLN A 311 7.07 50.30 -43.93
CA GLN A 311 7.88 49.82 -45.08
C GLN A 311 8.89 48.65 -44.97
N ALA A 312 8.42 47.51 -45.51
CA ALA A 312 8.96 46.73 -46.64
C ALA A 312 10.35 46.08 -46.58
N GLY A 313 10.34 44.74 -46.51
CA GLY A 313 11.43 43.84 -46.91
C GLY A 313 10.90 42.41 -47.06
N SER A 314 10.74 41.96 -48.29
CA SER A 314 10.17 40.65 -48.67
C SER A 314 11.08 39.48 -48.26
N HIS A 315 10.55 38.56 -47.45
CA HIS A 315 11.04 37.17 -47.38
C HIS A 315 9.83 36.25 -47.21
N VAL A 316 9.39 35.62 -48.31
CA VAL A 316 8.23 34.72 -48.31
C VAL A 316 8.65 33.40 -47.66
N VAL A 317 8.49 33.31 -46.34
CA VAL A 317 8.40 32.02 -45.64
C VAL A 317 6.96 31.54 -45.83
N LYS A 318 6.80 30.39 -46.47
CA LYS A 318 5.50 29.74 -46.63
C LYS A 318 4.98 29.34 -45.24
N LEU A 319 4.23 30.24 -44.60
CA LEU A 319 3.61 30.02 -43.30
C LEU A 319 2.59 28.89 -43.44
N LYS A 320 2.91 27.72 -42.88
CA LYS A 320 1.99 26.59 -42.76
C LYS A 320 0.68 27.10 -42.17
N SER A 321 -0.42 26.80 -42.84
CA SER A 321 -1.76 27.23 -42.44
C SER A 321 -2.07 26.73 -41.02
N ARG A 322 -2.85 27.51 -40.25
CA ARG A 322 -3.32 27.10 -38.91
C ARG A 322 -4.00 25.72 -38.92
N LYS A 323 -4.60 25.32 -40.06
CA LYS A 323 -5.17 23.98 -40.26
C LYS A 323 -4.10 22.90 -40.43
N GLU A 324 -3.00 23.19 -41.11
CA GLU A 324 -1.88 22.25 -41.32
C GLU A 324 -1.14 21.99 -40.00
N LEU A 325 -0.89 23.05 -39.22
CA LEU A 325 -0.23 22.96 -37.91
C LEU A 325 -1.07 22.19 -36.88
N GLN A 326 -2.40 22.23 -37.03
CA GLN A 326 -3.34 21.48 -36.20
C GLN A 326 -3.50 20.02 -36.67
N ALA A 327 -3.32 19.75 -37.97
CA ALA A 327 -3.27 18.40 -38.53
C ALA A 327 -1.99 17.66 -38.10
N GLU A 328 -0.83 18.33 -38.17
CA GLU A 328 0.48 17.76 -37.79
C GLU A 328 0.53 17.42 -36.27
N LYS A 329 -0.07 18.27 -35.41
CA LYS A 329 -0.23 17.97 -33.97
C LYS A 329 -1.17 16.79 -33.70
N ARG A 330 -2.21 16.60 -34.53
CA ARG A 330 -3.12 15.45 -34.41
C ARG A 330 -2.43 14.16 -34.84
N GLU A 331 -1.61 14.21 -35.88
CA GLU A 331 -0.81 13.07 -36.33
C GLU A 331 0.23 12.67 -35.28
N HIS A 332 0.96 13.64 -34.70
CA HIS A 332 1.92 13.36 -33.62
C HIS A 332 1.26 12.74 -32.39
N LYS A 333 0.08 13.23 -31.99
CA LYS A 333 -0.67 12.65 -30.88
C LYS A 333 -1.24 11.26 -31.21
N ALA A 334 -1.53 10.99 -32.49
CA ALA A 334 -2.00 9.69 -32.94
C ALA A 334 -0.85 8.67 -32.99
N THR A 335 0.36 9.07 -33.37
CA THR A 335 1.56 8.20 -33.35
C THR A 335 1.98 7.89 -31.92
N GLU A 336 2.01 8.87 -31.01
CA GLU A 336 2.28 8.63 -29.58
C GLU A 336 1.28 7.65 -28.95
N ARG A 337 -0.01 7.78 -29.29
CA ARG A 337 -1.05 6.85 -28.81
C ARG A 337 -0.87 5.44 -29.35
N LYS A 338 -0.43 5.29 -30.61
CA LYS A 338 -0.12 3.98 -31.21
C LYS A 338 1.08 3.33 -30.52
N ILE A 339 2.17 4.07 -30.31
CA ILE A 339 3.36 3.58 -29.60
C ILE A 339 3.00 3.18 -28.16
N SER A 340 2.21 3.98 -27.46
CA SER A 340 1.75 3.64 -26.10
C SER A 340 0.83 2.42 -26.06
N ALA A 341 -0.04 2.24 -27.07
CA ALA A 341 -0.90 1.07 -27.19
C ALA A 341 -0.09 -0.20 -27.51
N GLU A 342 0.91 -0.11 -28.38
CA GLU A 342 1.83 -1.22 -28.70
C GLU A 342 2.67 -1.62 -27.49
N MET A 343 3.20 -0.67 -26.72
CA MET A 343 3.91 -0.93 -25.46
C MET A 343 3.02 -1.64 -24.44
N LYS A 344 1.75 -1.21 -24.29
CA LYS A 344 0.78 -1.88 -23.42
C LYS A 344 0.42 -3.28 -23.90
N ALA A 345 0.25 -3.48 -25.22
CA ALA A 345 -0.02 -4.79 -25.79
C ALA A 345 1.16 -5.77 -25.60
N GLN A 346 2.39 -5.28 -25.71
CA GLN A 346 3.59 -6.07 -25.41
C GLN A 346 3.68 -6.42 -23.91
N GLU A 347 3.33 -5.49 -23.02
CA GLU A 347 3.30 -5.76 -21.57
C GLU A 347 2.22 -6.79 -21.19
N GLU A 348 1.04 -6.71 -21.79
CA GLU A 348 -0.03 -7.70 -21.59
C GLU A 348 0.35 -9.08 -22.14
N LEU A 349 0.99 -9.14 -23.31
CA LEU A 349 1.51 -10.40 -23.87
C LEU A 349 2.56 -11.01 -22.94
N ARG A 350 3.46 -10.19 -22.38
CA ARG A 350 4.48 -10.62 -21.41
C ARG A 350 3.84 -11.15 -20.11
N LYS A 351 2.76 -10.53 -19.62
CA LYS A 351 1.98 -11.01 -18.47
C LYS A 351 1.27 -12.34 -18.77
N LYS A 352 0.74 -12.54 -19.99
CA LYS A 352 0.14 -13.83 -20.40
C LYS A 352 1.18 -14.95 -20.47
N LEU A 353 2.33 -14.71 -21.10
CA LEU A 353 3.42 -15.69 -21.19
C LEU A 353 3.96 -16.07 -19.79
N ARG A 354 4.01 -15.11 -18.84
CA ARG A 354 4.36 -15.36 -17.42
C ARG A 354 3.36 -16.32 -16.76
N LYS A 355 2.05 -16.15 -17.01
CA LYS A 355 1.01 -17.05 -16.47
C LYS A 355 1.13 -18.47 -17.04
N GLU A 356 1.37 -18.60 -18.34
CA GLU A 356 1.55 -19.90 -18.99
C GLU A 356 2.81 -20.63 -18.51
N GLN A 357 3.91 -19.91 -18.31
CA GLN A 357 5.16 -20.50 -17.80
C GLN A 357 5.01 -21.00 -16.36
N VAL A 358 4.35 -20.23 -15.48
CA VAL A 358 4.08 -20.64 -14.09
C VAL A 358 3.15 -21.86 -14.05
N ALA A 359 2.13 -21.90 -14.91
CA ALA A 359 1.23 -23.05 -15.01
C ALA A 359 1.98 -24.34 -15.41
N ARG A 360 2.95 -24.27 -16.34
CA ARG A 360 3.79 -25.42 -16.70
C ARG A 360 4.68 -25.89 -15.55
N ILE A 361 5.35 -24.97 -14.86
CA ILE A 361 6.22 -25.30 -13.73
C ILE A 361 5.43 -25.99 -12.61
N MET A 362 4.21 -25.52 -12.34
CA MET A 362 3.31 -26.14 -11.35
C MET A 362 2.82 -27.52 -11.80
N ALA A 363 2.54 -27.72 -13.09
CA ALA A 363 2.17 -29.02 -13.64
C ALA A 363 3.32 -30.04 -13.56
N ASP A 364 4.55 -29.61 -13.88
CA ASP A 364 5.76 -30.45 -13.80
C ASP A 364 6.10 -30.82 -12.34
N ALA A 365 5.93 -29.88 -11.40
CA ALA A 365 6.11 -30.14 -9.97
C ALA A 365 5.10 -31.17 -9.43
N TRP A 366 3.85 -31.13 -9.91
CA TRP A 366 2.81 -32.07 -9.52
C TRP A 366 3.02 -33.47 -10.13
N ALA A 367 3.50 -33.55 -11.37
CA ALA A 367 3.86 -34.81 -12.01
C ALA A 367 5.05 -35.51 -11.32
N ASN A 368 5.97 -34.74 -10.73
CA ASN A 368 7.11 -35.26 -9.97
C ASN A 368 6.79 -35.58 -8.49
N HIS A 369 5.53 -35.41 -8.05
CA HIS A 369 5.04 -35.77 -6.72
C HIS A 369 3.82 -36.69 -6.84
N GLN A 370 4.00 -37.85 -7.48
CA GLN A 370 3.24 -39.05 -7.11
C GLN A 370 4.06 -39.81 -6.05
N PRO A 371 3.59 -39.93 -4.80
CA PRO A 371 4.22 -40.84 -3.85
C PRO A 371 4.03 -42.27 -4.33
N ASP A 372 5.16 -42.96 -4.50
CA ASP A 372 5.28 -44.35 -4.85
C ASP A 372 4.54 -45.22 -3.81
N ASP A 373 3.60 -46.02 -4.28
CA ASP A 373 2.96 -47.07 -3.51
C ASP A 373 4.02 -48.14 -3.14
N GLY A 374 4.29 -48.28 -1.85
CA GLY A 374 4.78 -49.53 -1.26
C GLY A 374 6.22 -49.51 -0.77
N GLN A 375 6.39 -49.65 0.55
CA GLN A 375 6.90 -50.89 1.15
C GLN A 375 6.84 -50.85 2.68
N ALA A 376 6.52 -52.01 3.22
CA ALA A 376 6.26 -52.32 4.61
C ALA A 376 7.48 -52.10 5.53
N ASN A 377 7.20 -51.79 6.80
CA ASN A 377 7.94 -52.43 7.89
C ASN A 377 7.04 -52.58 9.12
N ILE A 378 6.63 -53.83 9.32
CA ILE A 378 5.97 -54.35 10.53
C ILE A 378 7.10 -54.72 11.48
N ASP A 379 7.10 -54.18 12.70
CA ASP A 379 7.93 -54.68 13.80
C ASP A 379 7.10 -55.66 14.66
N PRO A 380 7.46 -56.95 14.76
CA PRO A 380 6.72 -57.95 15.49
C PRO A 380 7.22 -58.04 16.92
N GLY A 381 6.57 -57.31 17.84
CA GLY A 381 6.91 -57.41 19.24
C GLY A 381 5.96 -56.62 20.11
N LEU A 382 4.81 -57.22 20.44
CA LEU A 382 4.03 -57.09 21.68
C LEU A 382 2.61 -57.64 21.42
N ALA A 383 2.53 -58.97 21.35
CA ALA A 383 1.29 -59.69 21.61
C ALA A 383 1.32 -60.19 23.07
N ASP A 384 0.12 -60.26 23.66
CA ASP A 384 -0.26 -60.82 24.96
C ASP A 384 0.05 -59.99 26.21
N ASP A 385 -0.97 -59.29 26.71
CA ASP A 385 -1.74 -59.80 27.87
C ASP A 385 -2.94 -58.87 28.18
N GLY A 386 -4.12 -59.45 28.42
CA GLY A 386 -5.19 -58.76 29.17
C GLY A 386 -6.55 -58.61 28.50
N ARG A 387 -7.19 -59.71 28.08
CA ARG A 387 -8.66 -59.79 28.03
C ARG A 387 -9.21 -59.90 29.45
N ALA A 388 -10.07 -58.97 29.85
CA ALA A 388 -11.09 -59.19 30.88
C ALA A 388 -12.42 -58.57 30.41
N ASN A 389 -13.31 -59.44 29.92
CA ASN A 389 -14.76 -59.24 29.87
C ASN A 389 -15.30 -59.08 31.29
N ILE A 390 -16.17 -58.11 31.56
CA ILE A 390 -17.33 -58.27 32.46
C ILE A 390 -18.54 -57.52 31.87
N ASP A 391 -19.67 -58.22 31.91
CA ASP A 391 -21.02 -58.04 31.37
C ASP A 391 -21.76 -56.69 31.52
N PRO A 392 -22.77 -56.44 30.66
CA PRO A 392 -23.80 -55.42 30.83
C PRO A 392 -25.07 -55.98 31.48
N GLY A 393 -25.61 -55.29 32.48
CA GLY A 393 -27.01 -55.50 32.91
C GLY A 393 -27.31 -55.02 34.33
N LEU A 394 -28.06 -53.91 34.45
CA LEU A 394 -29.34 -53.88 35.16
C LEU A 394 -30.02 -52.50 34.98
N ALA A 395 -31.20 -52.54 34.37
CA ALA A 395 -32.24 -51.56 34.59
C ALA A 395 -33.10 -52.03 35.77
N ASP A 396 -33.47 -51.09 36.65
CA ASP A 396 -34.72 -50.98 37.43
C ASP A 396 -34.45 -50.27 38.77
N LEU A 397 -34.78 -48.98 38.81
CA LEU A 397 -35.58 -48.28 39.83
C LEU A 397 -35.64 -46.77 39.55
#